data_AF-A0A1I7MT42-F1
#
_entry.id   AF-A0A1I7MT42-F1
#
_cell.length_a   1.000
_cell.length_b   1.000
_cell.length_c   1.000
_cell.angle_alpha   90.00
_cell.angle_beta   90.00
_cell.angle_gamma   90.00
#
_symmetry.space_group_name_H-M   'P 1'
#
loop_
_entity.id
_entity.type
_entity.pdbx_description
1 polymer ?
#
loop_
_entity_poly.entity_id
_entity_poly.type
_entity_poly.pdbx_seq_one_letter_code
_entity_poly.pdbx_strand_id
1 'polypeptide(L)'
;MTESPRTPLPMATTDCSCCAPAADTPAPAGRQSADPTGTSAGTATYQVEGMTCEHCVGSVAEAVSALDGADDVRVELVAGGASPVTVTGPASAGAVQAAIEAAGYRVLTH
;
A
#
# COMPACT_ATOMS: atom_id res chain seq x y z
N MET A 1 61.25 -16.13 -7.07
CA MET A 1 61.97 -15.84 -5.82
C MET A 1 60.93 -15.27 -4.86
N THR A 2 60.25 -16.14 -4.10
CA THR A 2 60.62 -16.45 -2.70
C THR A 2 59.90 -15.44 -1.79
N GLU A 3 59.03 -15.77 -0.83
CA GLU A 3 58.68 -17.02 -0.17
C GLU A 3 57.39 -16.82 0.66
N SER A 4 56.62 -17.88 0.85
CA SER A 4 55.89 -18.13 2.10
C SER A 4 56.85 -18.71 3.14
N PRO A 5 56.70 -18.38 4.43
CA PRO A 5 56.79 -19.39 5.49
C PRO A 5 55.58 -19.31 6.46
N ARG A 6 54.78 -20.39 6.59
CA ARG A 6 54.90 -21.54 7.52
C ARG A 6 54.46 -21.20 8.97
N THR A 7 53.22 -21.51 9.42
CA THR A 7 52.74 -22.79 10.06
C THR A 7 52.37 -22.52 11.54
N PRO A 8 51.50 -23.23 12.32
CA PRO A 8 50.51 -24.31 12.08
C PRO A 8 49.07 -24.07 12.66
N LEU A 9 48.17 -25.02 12.37
CA LEU A 9 46.81 -25.24 12.89
C LEU A 9 46.74 -25.52 14.42
N PRO A 10 45.58 -25.26 15.04
CA PRO A 10 44.74 -26.38 15.51
C PRO A 10 43.32 -26.27 14.94
N MET A 11 42.87 -27.27 14.17
CA MET A 11 42.02 -28.36 14.67
C MET A 11 40.72 -27.84 15.31
N ALA A 12 39.70 -27.72 14.45
CA ALA A 12 38.33 -28.19 14.64
C ALA A 12 37.65 -28.00 16.01
N THR A 13 36.54 -27.26 16.01
CA THR A 13 35.29 -27.79 16.57
C THR A 13 34.07 -27.06 16.03
N THR A 14 33.20 -27.85 15.42
CA THR A 14 31.75 -27.69 15.31
C THR A 14 31.21 -26.61 14.38
N ASP A 15 31.02 -27.01 13.13
CA ASP A 15 29.67 -27.19 12.56
C ASP A 15 28.64 -26.09 12.87
N CYS A 16 28.33 -25.24 11.87
CA CYS A 16 27.05 -25.39 11.17
C CYS A 16 27.00 -24.51 9.91
N SER A 17 26.72 -25.15 8.79
CA SER A 17 26.47 -24.62 7.44
C SER A 17 25.62 -23.35 7.40
N CYS A 18 26.14 -22.26 6.86
CA CYS A 18 25.32 -21.13 6.39
C CYS A 18 25.67 -20.67 4.96
N CYS A 19 26.33 -21.51 4.16
CA CYS A 19 26.63 -21.17 2.77
C CYS A 19 26.45 -22.36 1.83
N ALA A 20 25.27 -22.43 1.20
CA ALA A 20 25.13 -22.96 -0.15
C ALA A 20 24.65 -21.82 -1.07
N PRO A 21 25.27 -21.62 -2.24
CA PRO A 21 24.97 -20.53 -3.17
C PRO A 21 24.03 -20.96 -4.32
N ALA A 22 23.50 -19.93 -5.00
CA ALA A 22 22.78 -19.90 -6.27
C ALA A 22 21.24 -19.84 -6.20
N ALA A 23 20.74 -18.71 -6.72
CA ALA A 23 19.38 -18.42 -7.17
C ALA A 23 18.28 -18.37 -6.10
N ASP A 24 17.99 -17.16 -5.60
CA ASP A 24 16.59 -16.77 -5.45
C ASP A 24 16.46 -15.24 -5.48
N THR A 25 15.92 -14.75 -6.58
CA THR A 25 15.32 -13.44 -6.74
C THR A 25 14.50 -13.11 -5.49
N PRO A 26 14.66 -11.96 -4.81
CA PRO A 26 13.60 -11.48 -3.93
C PRO A 26 12.42 -11.04 -4.81
N ALA A 27 11.67 -12.02 -5.30
CA ALA A 27 10.26 -11.85 -5.60
C ALA A 27 9.55 -11.59 -4.25
N PRO A 28 8.62 -10.64 -4.19
CA PRO A 28 8.06 -10.20 -2.92
C PRO A 28 7.31 -11.36 -2.25
N ALA A 29 7.87 -11.85 -1.15
CA ALA A 29 7.21 -12.75 -0.22
C ALA A 29 6.20 -11.95 0.62
N GLY A 30 5.13 -11.55 -0.05
CA GLY A 30 3.85 -11.23 0.55
C GLY A 30 2.81 -12.11 -0.10
N ARG A 31 2.72 -13.38 0.36
CA ARG A 31 1.51 -14.20 0.20
C ARG A 31 0.38 -13.50 0.97
N GLN A 32 -0.16 -12.46 0.38
CA GLN A 32 -1.49 -12.01 0.73
C GLN A 32 -2.40 -13.05 0.09
N SER A 33 -3.15 -13.75 0.94
CA SER A 33 -4.30 -14.53 0.52
C SER A 33 -5.02 -13.77 -0.58
N ALA A 34 -5.01 -14.32 -1.79
CA ALA A 34 -5.98 -13.95 -2.79
C ALA A 34 -7.32 -14.57 -2.36
N ASP A 35 -7.88 -14.00 -1.31
CA ASP A 35 -9.32 -13.84 -1.23
C ASP A 35 -9.56 -12.33 -1.22
N PRO A 36 -10.26 -11.82 -2.23
CA PRO A 36 -11.56 -11.29 -1.87
C PRO A 36 -12.60 -11.79 -2.86
N THR A 37 -13.23 -12.92 -2.54
CA THR A 37 -14.64 -13.06 -2.96
C THR A 37 -15.43 -12.10 -2.09
N GLY A 38 -15.54 -10.88 -2.59
CA GLY A 38 -16.26 -9.80 -1.94
C GLY A 38 -16.58 -8.66 -2.88
N THR A 39 -16.77 -8.90 -4.18
CA THR A 39 -17.63 -8.02 -4.98
C THR A 39 -19.05 -8.19 -4.46
N SER A 40 -19.33 -7.51 -3.36
CA SER A 40 -20.69 -7.16 -2.99
C SER A 40 -20.74 -5.67 -3.19
N ALA A 41 -21.50 -5.22 -4.19
CA ALA A 41 -21.72 -3.81 -4.50
C ALA A 41 -21.90 -3.04 -3.18
N GLY A 42 -20.85 -2.33 -2.80
CA GLY A 42 -20.70 -1.76 -1.47
C GLY A 42 -20.64 -0.26 -1.61
N THR A 43 -21.32 0.43 -0.70
CA THR A 43 -21.13 1.86 -0.51
C THR A 43 -20.20 2.03 0.68
N ALA A 44 -19.04 2.65 0.45
CA ALA A 44 -18.06 2.92 1.48
C ALA A 44 -17.92 4.43 1.68
N THR A 45 -17.89 4.88 2.92
CA THR A 45 -17.73 6.30 3.26
C THR A 45 -16.40 6.51 3.95
N TYR A 46 -15.62 7.45 3.43
CA TYR A 46 -14.28 7.81 3.89
C TYR A 46 -14.29 9.23 4.41
N GLN A 47 -13.69 9.48 5.57
CA GLN A 47 -13.59 10.84 6.11
C GLN A 47 -12.26 11.45 5.65
N VAL A 48 -12.31 12.56 4.92
CA VAL A 48 -11.11 13.22 4.39
C VAL A 48 -10.88 14.55 5.10
N GLU A 49 -9.69 14.72 5.65
CA GLU A 49 -9.28 15.97 6.29
C GLU A 49 -8.49 16.86 5.32
N GLY A 50 -8.60 18.18 5.50
CA GLY A 50 -7.85 19.16 4.72
C GLY A 50 -8.54 19.67 3.45
N MET A 51 -9.73 19.15 3.10
CA MET A 51 -10.56 19.73 2.05
C MET A 51 -11.20 21.04 2.56
N THR A 52 -10.70 22.18 2.07
CA THR A 52 -11.10 23.52 2.53
C THR A 52 -11.78 24.36 1.45
N CYS A 53 -11.74 23.92 0.19
CA CYS A 53 -12.26 24.65 -0.96
C CYS A 53 -13.00 23.70 -1.92
N GLU A 54 -14.05 24.18 -2.61
CA GLU A 54 -14.78 23.40 -3.63
C GLU A 54 -13.86 22.89 -4.77
N HIS A 55 -12.83 23.65 -5.15
CA HIS A 55 -11.84 23.19 -6.12
C HIS A 55 -11.04 21.97 -5.64
N CYS A 56 -10.75 21.87 -4.34
CA CYS A 56 -10.07 20.70 -3.77
C CYS A 56 -10.95 19.46 -3.86
N VAL A 57 -12.25 19.64 -3.62
CA VAL A 57 -13.25 18.57 -3.71
C VAL A 57 -13.36 18.04 -5.13
N GLY A 58 -13.46 18.93 -6.13
CA GLY A 58 -13.53 18.53 -7.53
C GLY A 58 -12.34 17.66 -7.93
N SER A 59 -11.12 18.06 -7.57
CA SER A 59 -9.91 17.28 -7.86
C SER A 59 -9.90 15.90 -7.20
N VAL A 60 -10.37 15.80 -5.95
CA VAL A 60 -10.45 14.51 -5.23
C VAL A 60 -11.56 13.62 -5.79
N ALA A 61 -12.73 14.20 -6.07
CA ALA A 61 -13.86 13.48 -6.65
C ALA A 61 -13.48 12.89 -8.02
N GLU A 62 -12.83 13.67 -8.89
CA GLU A 62 -12.33 13.20 -10.19
C GLU A 62 -11.29 12.09 -10.04
N ALA A 63 -10.33 12.24 -9.12
CA ALA A 63 -9.30 11.23 -8.88
C ALA A 63 -9.88 9.90 -8.38
N VAL A 64 -10.90 9.96 -7.50
CA VAL A 64 -11.59 8.77 -6.99
C VAL A 64 -12.54 8.18 -8.03
N SER A 65 -13.22 9.02 -8.82
CA SER A 65 -14.09 8.57 -9.91
C SER A 65 -13.31 7.95 -11.08
N ALA A 66 -12.03 8.28 -11.22
CA ALA A 66 -11.14 7.66 -12.20
C ALA A 66 -10.67 6.25 -11.80
N LEU A 67 -10.97 5.80 -10.57
CA LEU A 67 -10.63 4.45 -10.12
C LEU A 67 -11.50 3.39 -10.79
N ASP A 68 -10.86 2.28 -11.17
CA ASP A 68 -11.58 1.11 -11.67
C ASP A 68 -12.47 0.54 -10.55
N GLY A 69 -13.79 0.54 -10.79
CA GLY A 69 -14.80 0.10 -9.82
C GLY A 69 -15.43 1.20 -8.96
N ALA A 70 -15.18 2.48 -9.22
CA ALA A 70 -15.97 3.58 -8.66
C ALA A 70 -17.14 3.90 -9.61
N ASP A 71 -18.36 3.44 -9.26
CA ASP A 71 -19.59 3.68 -10.03
C ASP A 71 -20.18 5.06 -9.72
N ASP A 72 -20.20 5.44 -8.44
CA ASP A 72 -20.71 6.74 -7.97
C ASP A 72 -19.82 7.29 -6.85
N VAL A 73 -19.52 8.59 -6.91
CA VAL A 73 -18.71 9.28 -5.91
C VAL A 73 -19.47 10.51 -5.43
N ARG A 74 -19.74 10.54 -4.12
CA ARG A 74 -20.42 11.64 -3.46
C ARG A 74 -19.52 12.25 -2.39
N VAL A 75 -19.15 13.50 -2.57
CA VAL A 75 -18.32 14.24 -1.61
C VAL A 75 -19.16 15.30 -0.90
N GLU A 76 -19.15 15.28 0.42
CA GLU A 76 -19.73 16.31 1.27
C GLU A 76 -18.61 17.18 1.84
N LEU A 77 -18.47 18.41 1.32
CA LEU A 77 -17.49 19.36 1.82
C LEU A 77 -17.92 19.93 3.17
N VAL A 78 -17.11 19.66 4.19
CA VAL A 78 -17.24 20.26 5.51
C VAL A 78 -16.07 21.22 5.72
N ALA A 79 -16.30 22.50 5.44
CA ALA A 79 -15.28 23.54 5.59
C ALA A 79 -14.77 23.59 7.04
N GLY A 80 -13.48 23.27 7.24
CA GLY A 80 -12.86 23.24 8.57
C GLY A 80 -13.07 21.95 9.36
N GLY A 81 -13.55 20.86 8.73
CA GLY A 81 -13.72 19.56 9.37
C GLY A 81 -13.38 18.39 8.46
N ALA A 82 -13.80 17.19 8.89
CA ALA A 82 -13.73 15.98 8.10
C ALA A 82 -14.87 15.96 7.07
N SER A 83 -14.51 15.85 5.80
CA SER A 83 -15.44 15.84 4.68
C SER A 83 -15.70 14.39 4.26
N PRO A 84 -16.94 13.87 4.41
CA PRO A 84 -17.27 12.51 4.00
C PRO A 84 -17.24 12.35 2.48
N VAL A 85 -16.54 11.33 2.02
CA VAL A 85 -16.46 10.87 0.63
C VAL A 85 -17.08 9.50 0.56
N THR A 86 -18.27 9.41 -0.01
CA THR A 86 -18.98 8.16 -0.23
C THR A 86 -18.70 7.66 -1.64
N VAL A 87 -18.16 6.45 -1.75
CA VAL A 87 -17.89 5.76 -3.01
C VAL A 87 -18.78 4.54 -3.08
N THR A 88 -19.51 4.40 -4.18
CA THR A 88 -20.33 3.24 -4.47
C THR A 88 -19.68 2.46 -5.62
N GLY A 89 -19.51 1.16 -5.43
CA GLY A 89 -18.99 0.26 -6.46
C GLY A 89 -18.07 -0.82 -5.88
N PRO A 90 -17.48 -1.68 -6.73
CA PRO A 90 -16.52 -2.70 -6.30
C PRO A 90 -15.11 -2.13 -6.00
N ALA A 91 -14.91 -0.81 -5.98
CA ALA A 91 -13.65 -0.18 -5.64
C ALA A 91 -13.11 -0.65 -4.28
N SER A 92 -11.84 -1.05 -4.26
CA SER A 92 -11.19 -1.45 -3.01
C SER A 92 -10.88 -0.22 -2.16
N ALA A 93 -11.14 -0.31 -0.85
CA ALA A 93 -10.85 0.77 0.10
C ALA A 93 -9.40 1.24 0.08
N GLY A 94 -8.46 0.31 -0.09
CA GLY A 94 -7.03 0.64 -0.24
C GLY A 94 -6.72 1.42 -1.53
N ALA A 95 -7.45 1.17 -2.63
CA ALA A 95 -7.28 1.91 -3.88
C ALA A 95 -7.82 3.35 -3.76
N VAL A 96 -9.00 3.50 -3.15
CA VAL A 96 -9.59 4.82 -2.86
C VAL A 96 -8.68 5.63 -1.95
N GLN A 97 -8.20 5.03 -0.87
CA GLN A 97 -7.27 5.69 0.05
C GLN A 97 -5.97 6.09 -0.66
N ALA A 98 -5.36 5.19 -1.44
CA ALA A 98 -4.12 5.47 -2.15
C ALA A 98 -4.27 6.64 -3.14
N ALA A 99 -5.42 6.75 -3.83
CA ALA A 99 -5.70 7.88 -4.72
C ALA A 99 -5.82 9.21 -3.97
N ILE A 100 -6.50 9.21 -2.81
CA ILE A 100 -6.67 10.40 -1.97
C ILE A 100 -5.32 10.83 -1.35
N GLU A 101 -4.51 9.87 -0.89
CA GLU A 101 -3.17 10.15 -0.36
C GLU A 101 -2.21 10.62 -1.46
N ALA A 102 -2.31 10.09 -2.69
CA ALA A 102 -1.56 10.58 -3.84
C ALA A 102 -1.97 12.01 -4.24
N ALA A 103 -3.24 12.38 -4.03
CA ALA A 103 -3.72 13.76 -4.17
C ALA A 103 -3.27 14.69 -3.03
N GLY A 104 -2.63 14.15 -1.99
CA GLY A 104 -2.06 14.91 -0.86
C GLY A 104 -3.00 15.09 0.33
N TYR A 105 -4.07 14.30 0.43
CA TYR A 105 -5.02 14.36 1.54
C TYR A 105 -4.95 13.13 2.43
N ARG A 106 -5.35 13.29 3.70
CA ARG A 106 -5.42 12.20 4.68
C ARG A 106 -6.83 11.65 4.73
N VAL A 107 -6.94 10.32 4.65
CA VAL A 107 -8.18 9.59 4.91
C VAL A 107 -8.17 9.09 6.34
N LEU A 108 -9.21 9.42 7.10
CA LEU A 108 -9.52 8.83 8.40
C LEU A 108 -10.39 7.60 8.17
N THR A 109 -9.76 6.43 8.17
CA THR A 109 -10.45 5.13 8.20
C THR A 109 -10.72 4.77 9.66
N HIS A 110 -11.99 4.53 10.01
CA HIS A 110 -12.38 3.99 11.33
C HIS A 110 -12.91 2.57 11.18
#